data_AF-B2KEU0-F1
#
_entry.id   AF-B2KEU0-F1
#
_cell.length_a   1.000
_cell.length_b   1.000
_cell.length_c   1.000
_cell.angle_alpha   90.00
_cell.angle_beta   90.00
_cell.angle_gamma   90.00
#
_symmetry.space_group_name_H-M   'P 1'
#
loop_
_entity.id
_entity.type
_entity.pdbx_description
1 polymer ?
#
loop_
_entity_poly.entity_id
_entity_poly.type
_entity_poly.pdbx_seq_one_letter_code
_entity_poly.pdbx_strand_id
1 'polypeptide(L)'
;MKKGFTLIELLVVVLIIGILAAIALPQYTKTVEKSRTAEAWVNLKAMDTALKMYRLAIADQNAAGSFEVLEIEIPGTDTTTSGVNRKNTKNFSYAFLSDHIAANRLPMSTKYSLTIHDTYGRVCIGYSEEGQKLCQSLGGIAMGACFSSTTSATCYQL
;
A
#
# COMPACT_ATOMS: atom_id res chain seq x y z
N MET A 1 -20.23 -10.40 54.11
CA MET A 1 -20.06 -11.61 53.28
C MET A 1 -19.40 -11.19 51.97
N LYS A 2 -18.17 -11.63 51.70
CA LYS A 2 -17.50 -11.33 50.42
C LYS A 2 -18.07 -12.28 49.35
N LYS A 3 -18.78 -11.75 48.35
CA LYS A 3 -19.19 -12.51 47.17
C LYS A 3 -17.92 -12.89 46.40
N GLY A 4 -17.57 -14.18 46.42
CA GLY A 4 -16.48 -14.72 45.61
C GLY A 4 -16.96 -14.89 44.16
N PHE A 5 -16.09 -14.57 43.21
CA PHE A 5 -16.31 -14.83 41.79
C PHE A 5 -16.33 -16.34 41.56
N THR A 6 -17.29 -16.86 40.79
CA THR A 6 -17.34 -18.30 40.51
C THR A 6 -16.39 -18.65 39.35
N LEU A 7 -15.79 -19.84 39.40
CA LEU A 7 -14.93 -20.33 38.32
C LEU A 7 -15.69 -20.48 36.99
N ILE A 8 -16.99 -20.81 37.07
CA ILE A 8 -17.84 -20.94 35.89
C ILE A 8 -18.14 -19.58 35.24
N GLU A 9 -18.34 -18.52 36.02
CA GLU A 9 -18.49 -17.16 35.49
C GLU A 9 -17.23 -16.73 34.72
N LEU A 10 -16.04 -17.01 35.27
CA LEU A 10 -14.79 -16.72 34.57
C LEU A 10 -14.63 -17.53 33.29
N LEU A 11 -15.03 -18.81 33.29
CA LEU A 11 -14.91 -19.70 32.13
C LEU A 11 -15.79 -19.22 30.95
N VAL A 12 -17.05 -18.84 31.22
CA VAL A 12 -17.95 -18.34 30.18
C VAL A 12 -17.45 -17.01 29.61
N VAL A 13 -16.90 -16.13 30.45
CA VAL A 13 -16.36 -14.84 30.01
C VAL A 13 -15.17 -15.03 29.05
N VAL A 14 -14.20 -15.89 29.39
CA VAL A 14 -13.06 -16.14 28.49
C VAL A 14 -13.48 -16.83 27.19
N LEU A 15 -14.52 -17.68 27.24
CA LEU A 15 -15.10 -18.29 26.05
C LEU A 15 -15.70 -17.24 25.10
N ILE A 16 -16.50 -16.31 25.62
CA ILE A 16 -17.12 -15.25 24.81
C ILE A 16 -16.04 -14.31 24.24
N ILE A 17 -15.05 -13.89 25.06
CA ILE A 17 -13.93 -13.06 24.59
C ILE A 17 -13.14 -13.77 23.49
N GLY A 18 -12.93 -15.09 23.62
CA GLY A 18 -12.26 -15.90 22.60
C GLY A 18 -12.97 -15.88 21.24
N ILE A 19 -14.29 -16.01 21.23
CA ILE A 19 -15.09 -15.97 19.99
C ILE A 19 -15.03 -14.56 19.35
N LEU A 20 -15.20 -13.51 20.15
CA LEU A 20 -15.14 -12.13 19.66
C LEU A 20 -13.76 -11.79 19.10
N ALA A 21 -12.68 -12.19 19.77
CA ALA A 21 -11.32 -11.94 19.33
C ALA A 21 -11.01 -12.63 17.98
N ALA A 22 -11.51 -13.84 17.75
CA ALA A 22 -11.29 -14.58 16.51
C ALA A 22 -11.84 -13.85 15.27
N ILE A 23 -12.97 -13.14 15.40
CA ILE A 23 -13.60 -12.39 14.31
C ILE A 23 -13.03 -10.97 14.21
N ALA A 24 -12.81 -10.32 15.35
CA ALA A 24 -12.39 -8.91 15.40
C ALA A 24 -10.98 -8.68 14.86
N LEU A 25 -10.04 -9.59 15.15
CA LEU A 25 -8.63 -9.46 14.74
C LEU A 25 -8.44 -9.36 13.21
N PRO A 26 -8.94 -10.29 12.38
CA PRO A 26 -8.77 -10.20 10.93
C PRO A 26 -9.52 -9.01 10.30
N GLN A 27 -10.60 -8.53 10.92
CA GLN A 27 -11.30 -7.33 10.46
C GLN A 27 -10.49 -6.06 10.77
N TYR A 28 -9.92 -5.98 11.98
CA TYR A 28 -9.08 -4.87 12.40
C TYR A 28 -7.86 -4.69 11.48
N THR A 29 -7.16 -5.78 11.17
CA THR A 29 -5.97 -5.72 10.28
C THR A 29 -6.31 -5.20 8.89
N LYS A 30 -7.44 -5.60 8.31
CA LYS A 30 -7.92 -5.09 7.01
C LYS A 30 -8.20 -3.59 7.05
N THR A 31 -8.85 -3.09 8.09
CA THR A 31 -9.14 -1.65 8.24
C THR A 31 -7.87 -0.83 8.40
N VAL A 32 -6.89 -1.33 9.15
CA VAL A 32 -5.58 -0.68 9.28
C VAL A 32 -4.85 -0.62 7.94
N GLU A 33 -4.86 -1.71 7.16
CA GLU A 33 -4.25 -1.71 5.82
C GLU A 33 -4.95 -0.75 4.86
N LYS A 34 -6.29 -0.64 4.87
CA LYS A 34 -7.01 0.39 4.09
C LYS A 34 -6.63 1.82 4.49
N SER A 35 -6.39 2.06 5.77
CA SER A 35 -5.95 3.39 6.24
C SER A 35 -4.53 3.70 5.75
N ARG A 36 -3.64 2.70 5.75
CA ARG A 36 -2.29 2.79 5.19
C ARG A 36 -2.30 3.03 3.69
N THR A 37 -3.20 2.38 2.93
CA THR A 37 -3.30 2.63 1.48
C THR A 37 -3.77 4.06 1.20
N ALA A 38 -4.71 4.59 1.98
CA ALA A 38 -5.16 5.96 1.85
C ALA A 38 -4.01 6.96 2.06
N GLU A 39 -3.18 6.76 3.10
CA GLU A 39 -1.95 7.53 3.32
C GLU A 39 -1.00 7.45 2.12
N ALA A 40 -0.77 6.24 1.61
CA ALA A 40 0.10 6.05 0.46
C ALA A 40 -0.41 6.72 -0.83
N TRP A 41 -1.72 6.75 -1.05
CA TRP A 41 -2.32 7.46 -2.17
C TRP A 41 -2.12 8.98 -2.10
N VAL A 42 -2.17 9.56 -0.91
CA VAL A 42 -1.88 10.99 -0.71
C VAL A 42 -0.45 11.30 -1.14
N ASN A 43 0.51 10.50 -0.66
CA ASN A 43 1.92 10.66 -1.00
C ASN A 43 2.18 10.43 -2.50
N LEU A 44 1.62 9.37 -3.09
CA LEU A 44 1.74 9.10 -4.52
C LEU A 44 1.15 10.23 -5.37
N LYS A 45 0.00 10.79 -4.97
CA LYS A 45 -0.61 11.91 -5.68
C LYS A 45 0.24 13.18 -5.60
N ALA A 46 0.87 13.44 -4.46
CA ALA A 46 1.81 14.55 -4.32
C ALA A 46 3.01 14.36 -5.26
N MET A 47 3.57 13.15 -5.32
CA MET A 47 4.65 12.78 -6.24
C MET A 47 4.26 12.94 -7.71
N ASP A 48 3.09 12.43 -8.10
CA ASP A 48 2.56 12.55 -9.46
C ASP A 48 2.35 14.02 -9.88
N THR A 49 1.79 14.82 -8.97
CA THR A 49 1.54 16.25 -9.23
C THR A 49 2.86 17.00 -9.43
N ALA A 50 3.85 16.78 -8.56
CA ALA A 50 5.16 17.39 -8.67
C ALA A 50 5.88 16.97 -9.96
N LEU A 51 5.84 15.68 -10.32
CA LEU A 51 6.42 15.19 -11.57
C LEU A 51 5.79 15.85 -12.80
N LYS A 52 4.45 15.97 -12.83
CA LYS A 52 3.74 16.65 -13.92
C LYS A 52 4.11 18.12 -14.02
N MET A 53 4.19 18.84 -12.89
CA MET A 53 4.60 20.24 -12.88
C MET A 53 6.04 20.41 -13.38
N TYR A 54 6.95 19.52 -12.99
CA TYR A 54 8.32 19.53 -13.46
C TYR A 54 8.41 19.31 -14.97
N ARG A 55 7.76 18.26 -15.51
CA ARG A 55 7.70 17.97 -16.95
C ARG A 55 7.16 19.16 -17.77
N LEU A 56 6.16 19.87 -17.24
CA LEU A 56 5.63 21.09 -17.86
C LEU A 56 6.63 22.26 -17.82
N ALA A 57 7.35 22.46 -16.71
CA ALA A 57 8.30 23.55 -16.56
C ALA A 57 9.49 23.45 -17.53
N ILE A 58 9.95 22.23 -17.82
CA ILE A 58 11.09 21.98 -18.72
C ILE A 58 10.68 21.63 -20.16
N ALA A 59 9.37 21.60 -20.43
CA ALA A 59 8.80 21.20 -21.72
C ALA A 59 9.26 19.81 -22.23
N ASP A 60 9.55 18.89 -21.31
CA ASP A 60 9.91 17.50 -21.61
C ASP A 60 8.96 16.54 -20.88
N GLN A 61 8.07 15.92 -21.65
CA GLN A 61 7.09 14.95 -21.14
C GLN A 61 7.72 13.62 -20.71
N ASN A 62 8.95 13.34 -21.14
CA ASN A 62 9.67 12.10 -20.84
C ASN A 62 10.67 12.26 -19.69
N ALA A 63 10.77 13.44 -19.10
CA ALA A 63 11.70 13.68 -18.02
C ALA A 63 11.40 12.75 -16.83
N ALA A 64 12.46 12.09 -16.35
CA ALA A 64 12.38 11.19 -15.22
C ALA A 64 12.26 11.98 -13.92
N GLY A 65 11.35 11.55 -13.04
CA GLY A 65 11.23 12.08 -11.69
C GLY A 65 12.31 11.53 -10.77
N SER A 66 12.79 12.37 -9.84
CA SER A 66 13.57 11.91 -8.69
C SER A 66 13.21 12.73 -7.46
N PHE A 67 13.43 12.17 -6.27
CA PHE A 67 13.17 12.88 -5.01
C PHE A 67 14.00 14.15 -4.88
N GLU A 68 15.22 14.17 -5.42
CA GLU A 68 16.12 15.32 -5.39
C GLU A 68 15.65 16.44 -6.32
N VAL A 69 15.26 16.12 -7.56
CA VAL A 69 14.83 17.12 -8.55
C VAL A 69 13.47 17.73 -8.21
N LEU A 70 12.59 16.94 -7.59
CA LEU A 70 11.20 17.36 -7.34
C LEU A 70 11.01 18.01 -5.96
N GLU A 71 12.06 18.06 -5.14
CA GLU A 71 12.07 18.66 -3.79
C GLU A 71 10.88 18.21 -2.90
N ILE A 72 10.47 16.94 -3.04
CA ILE A 72 9.34 16.40 -2.29
C ILE A 72 9.84 15.82 -0.97
N GLU A 73 9.35 16.37 0.12
CA GLU A 73 9.64 15.84 1.45
C GLU A 73 8.58 14.84 1.90
N ILE A 74 8.95 13.55 1.87
CA ILE A 74 8.18 12.46 2.49
C ILE A 74 9.00 11.94 3.67
N PRO A 75 8.41 11.78 4.87
CA PRO A 75 9.14 11.35 6.05
C PRO A 75 9.64 9.91 5.89
N GLY A 76 10.96 9.74 5.74
CA GLY A 76 11.56 8.43 5.53
C GLY A 76 13.05 8.48 5.22
N THR A 77 13.64 7.31 5.07
CA THR A 77 15.06 7.12 4.76
C THR A 77 15.24 6.90 3.26
N ASP A 78 16.21 7.60 2.68
CA ASP A 78 16.60 7.40 1.29
C ASP A 78 17.45 6.13 1.16
N THR A 79 17.13 5.31 0.17
CA THR A 79 17.89 4.09 -0.15
C THR A 79 17.99 3.91 -1.65
N THR A 80 19.06 3.30 -2.12
CA THR A 80 19.20 2.90 -3.52
C THR A 80 19.26 1.37 -3.57
N THR A 81 18.35 0.75 -4.32
CA THR A 81 18.32 -0.72 -4.49
C THR A 81 18.21 -1.04 -5.96
N SER A 82 19.15 -1.83 -6.47
CA SER A 82 19.23 -2.17 -7.91
C SER A 82 19.20 -0.94 -8.82
N GLY A 83 19.92 0.14 -8.44
CA GLY A 83 20.00 1.38 -9.23
C GLY A 83 18.76 2.28 -9.17
N VAL A 84 17.72 1.93 -8.41
CA VAL A 84 16.51 2.74 -8.24
C VAL A 84 16.52 3.41 -6.87
N ASN A 85 16.41 4.75 -6.88
CA ASN A 85 16.30 5.59 -5.69
C ASN A 85 14.90 5.46 -5.07
N ARG A 86 14.87 5.22 -3.76
CA ARG A 86 13.67 4.92 -3.00
C ARG A 86 13.59 5.74 -1.73
N LYS A 87 12.39 6.22 -1.41
CA LYS A 87 12.06 6.79 -0.11
C LYS A 87 11.33 5.74 0.74
N ASN A 88 11.98 5.25 1.78
CA ASN A 88 11.42 4.24 2.68
C ASN A 88 10.83 4.91 3.92
N THR A 89 9.52 4.84 4.04
CA THR A 89 8.78 5.20 5.24
C THR A 89 8.63 3.98 6.14
N LYS A 90 7.88 4.10 7.24
CA LYS A 90 7.56 2.95 8.11
C LYS A 90 6.78 1.86 7.37
N ASN A 91 5.87 2.23 6.47
CA ASN A 91 4.91 1.31 5.87
C ASN A 91 5.13 1.08 4.37
N PHE A 92 5.76 2.02 3.66
CA PHE A 92 5.89 1.98 2.21
C PHE A 92 7.26 2.42 1.72
N SER A 93 7.66 1.86 0.58
CA SER A 93 8.82 2.26 -0.20
C SER A 93 8.36 2.91 -1.51
N TYR A 94 8.65 4.19 -1.67
CA TYR A 94 8.27 4.98 -2.83
C TYR A 94 9.41 5.06 -3.84
N ALA A 95 9.10 4.93 -5.13
CA ALA A 95 10.07 5.10 -6.21
C ALA A 95 9.42 5.74 -7.44
N PHE A 96 10.24 6.50 -8.17
CA PHE A 96 9.95 6.88 -9.55
C PHE A 96 10.53 5.80 -10.47
N LEU A 97 9.71 5.31 -11.39
CA LEU A 97 10.12 4.44 -12.49
C LEU A 97 9.83 5.16 -13.81
N SER A 98 10.27 4.58 -14.92
CA SER A 98 10.20 5.22 -16.23
C SER A 98 8.78 5.58 -16.66
N ASP A 99 7.79 4.75 -16.33
CA ASP A 99 6.40 4.83 -16.81
C ASP A 99 5.36 4.98 -15.69
N HIS A 100 5.77 4.83 -14.43
CA HIS A 100 4.89 4.95 -13.28
C HIS A 100 5.65 5.33 -12.00
N ILE A 101 4.88 5.80 -11.02
CA ILE A 101 5.34 5.99 -9.64
C ILE A 101 4.78 4.84 -8.83
N ALA A 102 5.60 4.21 -7.98
CA ALA A 102 5.21 3.06 -7.19
C ALA A 102 5.38 3.30 -5.69
N ALA A 103 4.43 2.81 -4.91
CA ALA A 103 4.51 2.64 -3.46
C ALA A 103 4.41 1.14 -3.12
N ASN A 104 5.51 0.54 -2.71
CA ASN A 104 5.59 -0.87 -2.33
C ASN A 104 5.39 -1.03 -0.82
N ARG A 105 4.47 -1.90 -0.40
CA ARG A 105 4.22 -2.15 1.02
C ARG A 105 5.45 -2.81 1.68
N LEU A 106 5.88 -2.27 2.82
CA LEU A 106 7.02 -2.77 3.63
C LEU A 106 6.61 -3.73 4.77
N PRO A 107 7.45 -4.69 5.18
CA PRO A 107 8.72 -5.08 4.55
C PRO A 107 8.49 -5.57 3.12
N MET A 108 9.50 -5.45 2.24
CA MET A 108 9.46 -5.67 0.78
C MET A 108 9.18 -7.15 0.39
N SER A 109 8.08 -7.71 0.89
CA SER A 109 7.52 -8.99 0.51
C SER A 109 6.01 -8.84 0.26
N THR A 110 5.68 -8.67 -1.02
CA THR A 110 4.61 -9.43 -1.71
C THR A 110 3.17 -9.33 -1.19
N LYS A 111 2.78 -8.32 -0.41
CA LYS A 111 1.34 -8.11 -0.18
C LYS A 111 0.71 -7.40 -1.37
N TYR A 112 1.02 -6.13 -1.52
CA TYR A 112 0.52 -5.30 -2.61
C TYR A 112 1.45 -4.12 -2.89
N SER A 113 1.32 -3.54 -4.09
CA SER A 113 1.86 -2.23 -4.42
C SER A 113 0.76 -1.35 -4.98
N LEU A 114 0.93 -0.05 -4.82
CA LEU A 114 0.05 0.97 -5.38
C LEU A 114 0.87 1.77 -6.38
N THR A 115 0.33 1.99 -7.56
CA THR A 115 1.02 2.73 -8.61
C THR A 115 0.12 3.79 -9.23
N ILE A 116 0.74 4.88 -9.68
CA ILE A 116 0.13 5.83 -10.61
C ILE A 116 0.90 5.69 -11.91
N HIS A 117 0.24 5.14 -12.91
CA HIS A 117 0.78 4.95 -14.23
C HIS A 117 0.26 6.04 -15.16
N ASP A 118 1.12 6.53 -16.04
CA ASP A 118 0.75 7.58 -17.00
C ASP A 118 -0.42 7.17 -17.92
N THR A 119 -0.50 5.88 -18.32
CA THR A 119 -1.54 5.36 -19.22
C THR A 119 -2.78 4.85 -18.49
N TYR A 120 -2.61 4.07 -17.42
CA TYR A 120 -3.70 3.34 -16.77
C TYR A 120 -4.27 4.05 -15.53
N GLY A 121 -3.65 5.16 -15.12
CA GLY A 121 -4.03 5.88 -13.92
C GLY A 121 -3.66 5.09 -12.66
N ARG A 122 -4.57 5.02 -11.69
CA ARG A 122 -4.33 4.36 -10.40
C ARG A 122 -4.46 2.85 -10.56
N VAL A 123 -3.39 2.14 -10.22
CA VAL A 123 -3.38 0.68 -10.26
C VAL A 123 -2.96 0.16 -8.89
N CYS A 124 -3.66 -0.87 -8.43
CA CYS A 124 -3.29 -1.66 -7.26
C CYS A 124 -2.85 -3.04 -7.73
N ILE A 125 -1.69 -3.48 -7.30
CA ILE A 125 -1.14 -4.79 -7.66
C ILE A 125 -1.17 -5.66 -6.41
N GLY A 126 -1.90 -6.77 -6.46
CA GLY A 126 -1.91 -7.77 -5.39
C GLY A 126 -0.96 -8.91 -5.72
N TYR A 127 0.06 -9.12 -4.89
CA TYR A 127 1.05 -10.20 -5.02
C TYR A 127 0.74 -11.42 -4.11
N SER A 128 -0.31 -11.31 -3.28
CA SER A 128 -0.83 -12.35 -2.39
C SER A 128 -2.35 -12.33 -2.38
N GLU A 129 -2.99 -13.40 -1.92
CA GLU A 129 -4.45 -13.46 -1.80
C GLU A 129 -5.01 -12.33 -0.91
N GLU A 130 -4.30 -11.97 0.17
CA GLU A 130 -4.65 -10.84 1.03
C GLU A 130 -4.57 -9.51 0.28
N GLY A 131 -3.50 -9.30 -0.50
CA GLY A 131 -3.32 -8.08 -1.30
C GLY A 131 -4.34 -7.95 -2.43
N GLN A 132 -4.67 -9.06 -3.10
CA GLN A 132 -5.72 -9.11 -4.12
C GLN A 132 -7.08 -8.74 -3.53
N LYS A 133 -7.46 -9.34 -2.40
CA LYS A 133 -8.69 -8.98 -1.67
C LYS A 133 -8.69 -7.51 -1.22
N LEU A 134 -7.53 -6.98 -0.81
CA LEU A 134 -7.40 -5.57 -0.46
C LEU A 134 -7.67 -4.69 -1.68
N CYS A 135 -7.00 -4.94 -2.82
CA CYS A 135 -7.19 -4.16 -4.06
C CYS A 135 -8.66 -4.17 -4.53
N GLN A 136 -9.33 -5.33 -4.49
CA GLN A 136 -10.76 -5.42 -4.78
C GLN A 136 -11.59 -4.58 -3.80
N SER A 137 -11.26 -4.64 -2.51
CA SER A 137 -11.97 -3.88 -1.46
C SER A 137 -11.75 -2.36 -1.50
N LEU A 138 -10.81 -1.89 -2.32
CA LEU A 138 -10.59 -0.48 -2.64
C LEU A 138 -11.41 -0.02 -3.86
N GLY A 139 -12.20 -0.90 -4.47
CA GLY A 139 -12.99 -0.63 -5.67
C GLY A 139 -12.32 -1.07 -6.98
N GLY A 140 -11.21 -1.80 -6.89
CA GLY A 140 -10.40 -2.13 -8.06
C GLY A 140 -11.02 -3.18 -8.97
N ILE A 141 -11.03 -2.91 -10.28
CA ILE A 141 -11.48 -3.84 -11.32
C ILE A 141 -10.27 -4.63 -11.84
N ALA A 142 -10.34 -5.95 -11.78
CA ALA A 142 -9.23 -6.82 -12.19
C ALA A 142 -8.93 -6.67 -13.70
N MET A 143 -7.68 -6.36 -14.02
CA MET A 143 -7.16 -6.27 -15.39
C MET A 143 -6.44 -7.55 -15.85
N GLY A 144 -6.27 -8.52 -14.96
CA GLY A 144 -5.52 -9.75 -15.20
C GLY A 144 -4.09 -9.71 -14.65
N ALA A 145 -3.18 -10.45 -15.28
CA ALA A 145 -1.78 -10.50 -14.88
C ALA A 145 -1.09 -9.14 -15.09
N CYS A 146 -0.36 -8.69 -14.09
CA CYS A 146 0.43 -7.45 -14.19
C CYS A 146 1.60 -7.63 -15.16
N PHE A 147 1.73 -6.71 -16.11
CA PHE A 147 2.91 -6.44 -16.95
C PHE A 147 4.02 -7.51 -16.86
N SER A 148 3.86 -8.55 -17.68
CA SER A 148 4.85 -9.55 -18.10
C SER A 148 5.80 -10.22 -17.08
N SER A 149 5.64 -10.10 -15.76
CA SER A 149 6.50 -10.86 -14.84
C SER A 149 5.81 -11.29 -13.54
N THR A 150 5.89 -12.60 -13.29
CA THR A 150 5.38 -13.42 -12.18
C THR A 150 3.90 -13.81 -12.22
N THR A 151 3.68 -15.13 -12.27
CA THR A 151 2.41 -15.86 -12.37
C THR A 151 1.47 -15.70 -11.17
N SER A 152 1.79 -14.86 -10.18
CA SER A 152 1.00 -14.66 -8.95
C SER A 152 0.53 -13.22 -8.71
N ALA A 153 0.92 -12.25 -9.54
CA ALA A 153 0.52 -10.85 -9.39
C ALA A 153 -0.74 -10.53 -10.22
N THR A 154 -1.77 -9.96 -9.58
CA THR A 154 -2.98 -9.49 -10.28
C THR A 154 -3.12 -7.98 -10.16
N CYS A 155 -3.39 -7.33 -11.29
CA CYS A 155 -3.54 -5.88 -11.40
C CYS A 155 -5.01 -5.50 -11.30
N TYR A 156 -5.28 -4.41 -10.59
CA TYR A 156 -6.60 -3.84 -10.42
C TYR A 156 -6.57 -2.35 -10.73
N GLN A 157 -7.37 -1.89 -11.67
CA GLN A 157 -7.55 -0.47 -11.94
C GLN A 157 -8.55 0.12 -10.94
N LEU A 158 -8.18 1.24 -10.30
CA LEU A 158 -8.97 1.92 -9.27
C LEU A 158 -9.64 3.19 -9.79
#